data_AF-A0A2N9H437-F1
#
_entry.id   AF-A0A2N9H437-F1
#
_cell.length_a   1.000
_cell.length_b   1.000
_cell.length_c   1.000
_cell.angle_alpha   90.00
_cell.angle_beta   90.00
_cell.angle_gamma   90.00
#
_symmetry.space_group_name_H-M   'P 1'
#
loop_
_entity.id
_entity.type
_entity.pdbx_description
1 polymer ?
#
loop_
_entity_poly.entity_id
_entity_poly.type
_entity_poly.pdbx_seq_one_letter_code
_entity_poly.pdbx_strand_id
1 'polypeptide(L)'
;MADPSLGPASFWTQANALLRKNLTYQKRNIKTNIRLISFPFLLCLLLVLLQILINTQLDKPANKCGCQCVDTTGSGKCEKVCGLQYSDLDQAGTCAIPNSPAWPPLIQVPEPEFRAVRTDFLPFTDLPNESCRTSGSCPATFLFTGNNQSLGEILLGNMITSSFQNATNVAISLATNVVGSDSFPQTTNFLESAFISGDPIYNIQTQCSSNSTFPFTFQTSSSIPVQGEASCVQGLRLWRDSSSAINDEIYKGYRKGNSEGKINEIVAAYDFLNSNKNSFNVTIWYNSTYKNDTGQTAIALVRVPRSVNLVNA
;
A
#
# COMPACT_ATOMS: atom_id res chain seq x y z
N MET A 1 73.56 -64.59 -12.70
CA MET A 1 72.33 -64.70 -11.88
C MET A 1 71.74 -63.30 -11.82
N ALA A 2 70.61 -63.09 -12.48
CA ALA A 2 69.91 -61.81 -12.49
C ALA A 2 68.95 -61.79 -11.29
N ASP A 3 69.01 -60.76 -10.46
CA ASP A 3 68.04 -60.55 -9.39
C ASP A 3 66.63 -60.41 -9.98
N PRO A 4 65.61 -61.11 -9.44
CA PRO A 4 64.25 -60.91 -9.88
C PRO A 4 63.81 -59.51 -9.43
N SER A 5 63.54 -58.63 -10.39
CA SER A 5 62.94 -57.32 -10.14
C SER A 5 61.64 -57.51 -9.37
N LEU A 6 61.56 -57.00 -8.14
CA LEU A 6 60.34 -56.99 -7.33
C LEU A 6 59.21 -56.32 -8.13
N GLY A 7 58.26 -57.13 -8.63
CA GLY A 7 57.07 -56.63 -9.30
C GLY A 7 56.25 -55.73 -8.36
N PRO A 8 55.47 -54.78 -8.92
CA PRO A 8 54.70 -53.84 -8.11
C PRO A 8 53.74 -54.60 -7.17
N ALA A 9 53.67 -54.14 -5.90
CA ALA A 9 52.82 -54.75 -4.89
C ALA A 9 51.35 -54.76 -5.33
N SER A 10 50.57 -55.74 -4.87
CA SER A 10 49.15 -55.85 -5.24
C SER A 10 48.36 -54.59 -4.86
N PHE A 11 47.27 -54.30 -5.60
CA PHE A 11 46.44 -53.11 -5.37
C PHE A 11 45.99 -52.97 -3.91
N TRP A 12 45.56 -54.06 -3.28
CA TRP A 12 45.13 -54.07 -1.88
C TRP A 12 46.27 -53.78 -0.90
N THR A 13 47.47 -54.25 -1.20
CA THR A 13 48.67 -53.95 -0.42
C THR A 13 49.02 -52.46 -0.51
N GLN A 14 48.95 -51.88 -1.71
CA GLN A 14 49.18 -50.45 -1.92
C GLN A 14 48.09 -49.59 -1.26
N ALA A 15 46.82 -49.96 -1.40
CA ALA A 15 45.69 -49.27 -0.79
C ALA A 15 45.75 -49.29 0.75
N ASN A 16 46.09 -50.43 1.36
CA ASN A 16 46.27 -50.53 2.81
C ASN A 16 47.47 -49.70 3.31
N ALA A 17 48.58 -49.69 2.56
CA ALA A 17 49.74 -48.85 2.88
C ALA A 17 49.40 -47.35 2.80
N LEU A 18 48.66 -46.94 1.76
CA LEU A 18 48.18 -45.56 1.61
C LEU A 18 47.19 -45.18 2.71
N LEU A 19 46.26 -46.07 3.08
CA LEU A 19 45.33 -45.86 4.17
C LEU A 19 46.06 -45.64 5.50
N ARG A 20 47.02 -46.51 5.85
CA ARG A 20 47.82 -46.38 7.08
C ARG A 20 48.64 -45.09 7.09
N LYS A 21 49.23 -44.70 5.95
CA LYS A 21 49.96 -43.44 5.81
C LYS A 21 49.04 -42.24 6.03
N ASN A 22 47.89 -42.19 5.37
CA ASN A 22 46.91 -41.10 5.52
C ASN A 22 46.34 -41.03 6.94
N LEU A 23 46.05 -42.18 7.57
CA LEU A 23 45.51 -42.24 8.92
C LEU A 23 46.56 -41.83 9.97
N THR A 24 47.83 -42.20 9.77
CA THR A 24 48.94 -41.74 10.64
C THR A 24 49.16 -40.24 10.48
N TYR A 25 49.05 -39.69 9.26
CA TYR A 25 49.13 -38.25 9.01
C TYR A 25 48.01 -37.49 9.72
N GLN A 26 46.76 -37.96 9.58
CA GLN A 26 45.62 -37.41 10.32
C GLN A 26 45.77 -37.54 11.84
N LYS A 27 46.28 -38.67 12.35
CA LYS A 27 46.54 -38.85 13.79
C LYS A 27 47.59 -37.87 14.34
N ARG A 28 48.64 -37.58 13.57
CA ARG A 28 49.68 -36.60 13.96
C ARG A 28 49.17 -35.16 13.87
N ASN A 29 48.25 -34.87 12.95
CA ASN A 29 47.63 -33.56 12.79
C ASN A 29 46.29 -33.41 13.54
N ILE A 30 46.27 -33.87 14.79
CA ILE A 30 45.05 -33.97 15.62
C ILE A 30 44.37 -32.61 15.84
N LYS A 31 45.14 -31.51 15.93
CA LYS A 31 44.61 -30.15 16.15
C LYS A 31 43.73 -29.69 14.99
N THR A 32 44.19 -29.90 13.76
CA THR A 32 43.42 -29.55 12.55
C THR A 32 42.18 -30.41 12.41
N ASN A 33 42.28 -31.71 12.73
CA ASN A 33 41.13 -32.61 12.69
C ASN A 33 40.07 -32.26 13.75
N ILE A 34 40.48 -31.93 14.98
CA ILE A 34 39.55 -31.44 16.02
C ILE A 34 38.86 -30.16 15.55
N ARG A 35 39.60 -29.22 14.95
CA ARG A 35 39.00 -27.98 14.41
C ARG A 35 38.00 -28.27 13.28
N LEU A 36 38.34 -29.18 12.38
CA LEU A 36 37.50 -29.55 11.24
C LEU A 36 36.21 -30.27 11.69
N ILE A 37 36.31 -31.11 12.72
CA ILE A 37 35.16 -31.81 13.32
C ILE A 37 34.33 -30.86 14.20
N SER A 38 34.94 -29.96 14.98
CA SER A 38 34.23 -29.06 15.90
C SER A 38 33.51 -27.91 15.20
N PHE A 39 34.00 -27.44 14.04
CA PHE A 39 33.38 -26.35 13.29
C PHE A 39 31.88 -26.56 13.00
N PRO A 40 31.41 -27.71 12.44
CA PRO A 40 29.98 -27.93 12.24
C PRO A 40 29.19 -27.94 13.57
N PHE A 41 29.74 -28.47 14.67
CA PHE A 41 29.07 -28.43 15.97
C PHE A 41 28.92 -27.00 16.51
N LEU A 42 29.96 -26.18 16.38
CA LEU A 42 29.91 -24.76 16.78
C LEU A 42 28.90 -23.99 15.94
N LEU A 43 28.83 -24.24 14.64
CA LEU A 43 27.86 -23.62 13.74
C LEU A 43 26.42 -24.06 14.11
N CYS A 44 26.20 -25.35 14.36
CA CYS A 44 24.90 -25.85 14.83
C CYS A 44 24.50 -25.20 16.18
N LEU A 45 25.44 -25.10 17.12
CA LEU A 45 25.18 -24.48 18.42
C LEU A 45 24.84 -22.99 18.26
N LEU A 46 25.55 -22.26 17.39
CA LEU A 46 25.24 -20.88 17.06
C LEU A 46 23.83 -20.73 16.48
N LEU A 47 23.44 -21.59 15.54
CA LEU A 47 22.11 -21.58 14.94
C LEU A 47 21.01 -21.87 15.97
N VAL A 48 21.23 -22.83 16.89
CA VAL A 48 20.28 -23.12 17.97
C VAL A 48 20.14 -21.93 18.92
N LEU A 49 21.25 -21.29 19.32
CA LEU A 49 21.20 -20.09 20.16
C LEU A 49 20.46 -18.95 19.46
N LEU A 50 20.71 -18.75 18.17
CA LEU A 50 20.02 -17.75 17.36
C LEU A 50 18.52 -18.05 17.28
N GLN A 51 18.14 -19.31 17.06
CA GLN A 51 16.74 -19.73 17.01
C GLN A 51 16.04 -19.51 18.36
N ILE A 52 16.68 -19.84 19.48
CA ILE A 52 16.14 -19.58 20.83
C ILE A 52 15.92 -18.08 21.01
N LEU A 53 16.91 -17.25 20.65
CA LEU A 53 16.82 -15.80 20.78
C LEU A 53 15.68 -15.24 19.92
N ILE A 54 15.62 -15.62 18.64
CA ILE A 54 14.58 -15.16 17.70
C ILE A 54 13.20 -15.60 18.19
N ASN A 55 13.02 -16.88 18.54
CA ASN A 55 11.74 -17.38 19.05
C ASN A 55 11.33 -16.63 20.31
N THR A 56 12.25 -16.38 21.24
CA THR A 56 11.94 -15.61 22.47
C THR A 56 11.46 -14.17 22.15
N GLN A 57 11.99 -13.55 21.09
CA GLN A 57 11.54 -12.23 20.65
C GLN A 57 10.20 -12.28 19.91
N LEU A 58 10.01 -13.26 19.01
CA LEU A 58 8.77 -13.45 18.26
C LEU A 58 7.62 -14.00 19.12
N ASP A 59 7.92 -14.67 20.22
CA ASP A 59 6.93 -15.25 21.12
C ASP A 59 6.33 -14.25 22.11
N LYS A 60 6.83 -13.01 22.13
CA LYS A 60 6.28 -11.91 22.92
C LYS A 60 4.79 -11.70 22.58
N PRO A 61 3.95 -11.36 23.58
CA PRO A 61 2.52 -11.15 23.37
C PRO A 61 2.20 -10.18 22.23
N ALA A 62 2.96 -9.09 22.09
CA ALA A 62 2.80 -8.10 21.01
C ALA A 62 2.97 -8.67 19.60
N ASN A 63 3.70 -9.78 19.43
CA ASN A 63 3.95 -10.41 18.14
C ASN A 63 2.99 -11.59 17.86
N LYS A 64 1.92 -11.73 18.67
CA LYS A 64 0.93 -12.79 18.53
C LYS A 64 -0.47 -12.20 18.48
N CYS A 65 -1.33 -12.81 17.66
CA CYS A 65 -2.73 -12.44 17.63
C CYS A 65 -3.37 -12.66 19.00
N GLY A 66 -4.18 -11.71 19.43
CA GLY A 66 -4.92 -11.80 20.69
C GLY A 66 -5.92 -12.94 20.66
N CYS A 67 -6.06 -13.61 21.80
CA CYS A 67 -6.95 -14.75 21.95
C CYS A 67 -7.71 -14.68 23.27
N GLN A 68 -8.99 -15.01 23.24
CA GLN A 68 -9.84 -15.07 24.42
C GLN A 68 -10.47 -16.46 24.57
N CYS A 69 -10.69 -16.85 25.82
CA CYS A 69 -11.51 -18.01 26.16
C CYS A 69 -12.99 -17.67 25.93
N VAL A 70 -13.64 -18.37 25.01
CA VAL A 70 -15.08 -18.23 24.74
C VAL A 70 -15.75 -19.59 24.89
N ASP A 71 -16.90 -19.63 25.59
CA ASP A 71 -17.75 -20.82 25.65
C ASP A 71 -18.79 -20.74 24.52
N THR A 72 -18.44 -21.31 23.37
CA THR A 72 -19.25 -21.32 22.13
C THR A 72 -20.50 -22.21 22.23
N THR A 73 -20.58 -23.10 23.22
CA THR A 73 -21.62 -24.14 23.31
C THR A 73 -22.46 -24.08 24.60
N GLY A 74 -22.15 -23.15 25.51
CA GLY A 74 -22.81 -23.06 26.82
C GLY A 74 -22.55 -24.27 27.71
N SER A 75 -21.48 -25.03 27.42
CA SER A 75 -21.15 -26.30 28.07
C SER A 75 -20.14 -26.14 29.21
N GLY A 76 -19.66 -24.93 29.46
CA GLY A 76 -18.64 -24.60 30.45
C GLY A 76 -17.21 -24.90 30.00
N LYS A 77 -16.99 -25.32 28.74
CA LYS A 77 -15.65 -25.56 28.19
C LYS A 77 -15.15 -24.32 27.45
N CYS A 78 -14.06 -23.72 27.95
CA CYS A 78 -13.36 -22.66 27.22
C CYS A 78 -12.73 -23.24 25.94
N GLU A 79 -13.11 -22.68 24.80
CA GLU A 79 -12.34 -22.79 23.57
C GLU A 79 -11.52 -21.51 23.39
N LYS A 80 -10.22 -21.67 23.10
CA LYS A 80 -9.33 -20.54 22.82
C LYS A 80 -9.59 -20.06 21.40
N VAL A 81 -10.28 -18.93 21.26
CA VAL A 81 -10.54 -18.30 19.97
C VAL A 81 -9.59 -17.11 19.81
N CYS A 82 -8.85 -17.06 18.71
CA CYS A 82 -7.94 -15.97 18.38
C CYS A 82 -8.52 -15.13 17.25
N GLY A 83 -8.35 -13.81 17.34
CA GLY A 83 -8.90 -12.91 16.33
C GLY A 83 -8.60 -11.45 16.63
N LEU A 84 -8.80 -10.61 15.61
CA LEU A 84 -8.60 -9.17 15.70
C LEU A 84 -9.46 -8.54 16.81
N GLN A 85 -10.67 -9.06 17.02
CA GLN A 85 -11.59 -8.61 18.07
C GLN A 85 -11.10 -8.89 19.51
N TYR A 86 -10.10 -9.76 19.67
CA TYR A 86 -9.50 -10.10 20.97
C TYR A 86 -8.07 -9.57 21.10
N SER A 87 -7.64 -8.71 20.17
CA SER A 87 -6.28 -8.18 20.07
C SER A 87 -6.24 -6.72 20.50
N ASP A 88 -5.11 -6.31 21.08
CA ASP A 88 -4.76 -4.90 21.23
C ASP A 88 -4.13 -4.32 19.94
N LEU A 89 -3.77 -3.04 19.96
CA LEU A 89 -3.19 -2.34 18.82
C LEU A 89 -1.85 -2.94 18.36
N ASP A 90 -1.05 -3.46 19.29
CA ASP A 90 0.25 -4.06 18.98
C ASP A 90 0.08 -5.45 18.36
N GLN A 91 -0.92 -6.21 18.83
CA GLN A 91 -1.23 -7.56 18.38
C GLN A 91 -1.97 -7.63 17.04
N ALA A 92 -2.81 -6.63 16.76
CA ALA A 92 -3.71 -6.59 15.60
C ALA A 92 -3.02 -6.92 14.26
N GLY A 93 -1.81 -6.40 14.05
CA GLY A 93 -1.03 -6.60 12.82
C GLY A 93 -0.52 -8.04 12.61
N THR A 94 -0.62 -8.89 13.63
CA THR A 94 -0.16 -10.30 13.57
C THR A 94 -1.29 -11.30 13.40
N CYS A 95 -2.54 -10.85 13.39
CA CYS A 95 -3.69 -11.71 13.17
C CYS A 95 -3.84 -12.09 11.69
N ALA A 96 -4.16 -13.36 11.45
CA ALA A 96 -4.58 -13.80 10.12
C ALA A 96 -5.93 -13.16 9.78
N ILE A 97 -6.04 -12.62 8.57
CA ILE A 97 -7.30 -12.10 8.02
C ILE A 97 -7.75 -13.09 6.93
N PRO A 98 -8.56 -14.11 7.31
CA PRO A 98 -8.90 -15.20 6.40
C PRO A 98 -9.77 -14.73 5.22
N ASN A 99 -10.60 -13.71 5.45
CA ASN A 99 -11.45 -13.09 4.44
C ASN A 99 -11.18 -11.59 4.41
N SER A 100 -10.49 -11.13 3.37
CA SER A 100 -10.21 -9.70 3.18
C SER A 100 -11.51 -8.91 3.12
N PRO A 101 -11.63 -7.79 3.86
CA PRO A 101 -12.77 -6.90 3.73
C PRO A 101 -12.86 -6.32 2.31
N ALA A 102 -14.07 -6.18 1.80
CA ALA A 102 -14.34 -5.46 0.55
C ALA A 102 -14.45 -3.96 0.85
N TRP A 103 -13.31 -3.29 0.94
CA TRP A 103 -13.26 -1.85 1.19
C TRP A 103 -13.89 -1.05 0.05
N PRO A 104 -14.71 -0.02 0.35
CA PRO A 104 -15.13 0.93 -0.67
C PRO A 104 -13.89 1.55 -1.32
N PRO A 105 -13.82 1.58 -2.65
CA PRO A 105 -12.68 2.14 -3.36
C PRO A 105 -12.59 3.66 -3.19
N LEU A 106 -11.40 4.14 -2.84
CA LEU A 106 -11.08 5.54 -2.59
C LEU A 106 -10.08 6.08 -3.63
N ILE A 107 -10.15 7.38 -3.91
CA ILE A 107 -9.11 8.13 -4.63
C ILE A 107 -8.18 8.83 -3.65
N GLN A 108 -6.89 8.99 -3.98
CA GLN A 108 -6.00 9.84 -3.18
C GLN A 108 -6.39 11.30 -3.37
N VAL A 109 -6.74 11.98 -2.28
CA VAL A 109 -7.04 13.42 -2.29
C VAL A 109 -5.93 14.13 -1.51
N PRO A 110 -5.38 15.25 -2.00
CA PRO A 110 -4.41 16.02 -1.23
C PRO A 110 -5.05 16.64 0.01
N GLU A 111 -4.27 16.72 1.09
CA GLU A 111 -4.62 17.49 2.29
C GLU A 111 -4.97 18.94 1.92
N PRO A 112 -5.89 19.61 2.64
CA PRO A 112 -6.37 20.94 2.27
C PRO A 112 -5.28 21.99 2.04
N GLU A 113 -4.19 21.94 2.81
CA GLU A 113 -3.02 22.83 2.68
C GLU A 113 -2.16 22.60 1.44
N PHE A 114 -2.27 21.43 0.80
CA PHE A 114 -1.47 21.05 -0.35
C PHE A 114 -2.25 21.09 -1.67
N ARG A 115 -3.56 21.32 -1.64
CA ARG A 115 -4.41 21.42 -2.84
C ARG A 115 -3.98 22.54 -3.78
N ALA A 116 -4.23 22.33 -5.07
CA ALA A 116 -3.88 23.24 -6.14
C ALA A 116 -4.52 24.64 -5.98
N VAL A 117 -3.67 25.67 -5.95
CA VAL A 117 -4.02 27.09 -5.94
C VAL A 117 -3.20 27.83 -6.99
N ARG A 118 -3.58 29.05 -7.31
CA ARG A 118 -2.82 29.94 -8.19
C ARG A 118 -1.52 30.36 -7.49
N THR A 119 -0.39 30.16 -8.17
CA THR A 119 0.96 30.53 -7.71
C THR A 119 1.75 31.20 -8.84
N ASP A 120 2.96 31.69 -8.55
CA ASP A 120 3.83 32.32 -9.56
C ASP A 120 4.28 31.31 -10.64
N PHE A 121 4.51 30.05 -10.26
CA PHE A 121 4.88 28.96 -11.18
C PHE A 121 3.67 28.25 -11.84
N LEU A 122 2.46 28.45 -11.32
CA LEU A 122 1.19 27.99 -11.89
C LEU A 122 0.15 29.15 -11.89
N PRO A 123 0.31 30.13 -12.81
CA PRO A 123 -0.45 31.38 -12.78
C PRO A 123 -1.84 31.26 -13.45
N PHE A 124 -2.46 30.09 -13.43
CA PHE A 124 -3.78 29.89 -14.04
C PHE A 124 -4.86 30.61 -13.22
N THR A 125 -5.69 31.41 -13.88
CA THR A 125 -6.73 32.23 -13.22
C THR A 125 -7.96 31.45 -12.81
N ASP A 126 -8.12 30.24 -13.34
CA ASP A 126 -9.20 29.31 -13.00
C ASP A 126 -8.89 28.46 -11.75
N LEU A 127 -7.65 28.56 -11.23
CA LEU A 127 -7.28 28.03 -9.92
C LEU A 127 -7.69 29.01 -8.80
N PRO A 128 -8.06 28.48 -7.62
CA PRO A 128 -8.43 29.29 -6.46
C PRO A 128 -7.23 30.06 -5.90
N ASN A 129 -7.50 31.11 -5.13
CA ASN A 129 -6.46 31.85 -4.41
C ASN A 129 -5.87 31.02 -3.27
N GLU A 130 -4.57 31.21 -2.99
CA GLU A 130 -3.85 30.54 -1.89
C GLU A 130 -4.54 30.67 -0.52
N SER A 131 -5.31 31.75 -0.29
CA SER A 131 -6.07 31.96 0.95
C SER A 131 -7.02 30.80 1.30
N CYS A 132 -7.48 30.00 0.33
CA CYS A 132 -8.37 28.86 0.60
C CYS A 132 -7.69 27.74 1.41
N ARG A 133 -6.35 27.68 1.41
CA ARG A 133 -5.58 26.66 2.15
C ARG A 133 -5.72 26.89 3.64
N THR A 134 -5.56 28.15 4.05
CA THR A 134 -5.69 28.58 5.45
C THR A 134 -7.11 28.35 5.98
N SER A 135 -8.14 28.51 5.15
CA SER A 135 -9.53 28.22 5.54
C SER A 135 -9.94 26.75 5.37
N GLY A 136 -9.08 25.89 4.84
CA GLY A 136 -9.40 24.49 4.53
C GLY A 136 -10.47 24.30 3.45
N SER A 137 -10.78 25.36 2.68
CA SER A 137 -11.89 25.38 1.72
C SER A 137 -11.45 25.19 0.27
N CYS A 138 -10.16 24.92 0.03
CA CYS A 138 -9.69 24.69 -1.33
C CYS A 138 -10.40 23.48 -1.96
N PRO A 139 -10.90 23.62 -3.20
CA PRO A 139 -11.48 22.51 -3.93
C PRO A 139 -10.42 21.44 -4.26
N ALA A 140 -10.92 20.23 -4.48
CA ALA A 140 -10.18 19.10 -4.99
C ALA A 140 -10.11 19.21 -6.53
N THR A 141 -8.97 19.63 -7.06
CA THR A 141 -8.82 19.94 -8.49
C THR A 141 -8.62 18.69 -9.35
N PHE A 142 -9.34 18.63 -10.47
CA PHE A 142 -9.25 17.62 -11.53
C PHE A 142 -8.97 18.32 -12.85
N LEU A 143 -7.90 17.92 -13.54
CA LEU A 143 -7.64 18.40 -14.89
C LEU A 143 -8.23 17.45 -15.92
N PHE A 144 -8.59 17.96 -17.09
CA PHE A 144 -8.96 17.11 -18.21
C PHE A 144 -8.67 17.74 -19.57
N THR A 145 -8.50 16.88 -20.57
CA THR A 145 -8.24 17.24 -21.96
C THR A 145 -8.78 16.16 -22.91
N GLY A 146 -8.66 16.39 -24.22
CA GLY A 146 -9.03 15.45 -25.27
C GLY A 146 -9.25 16.16 -26.61
N ASN A 147 -9.56 15.40 -27.66
CA ASN A 147 -9.82 15.96 -28.99
C ASN A 147 -11.13 16.76 -29.06
N ASN A 148 -12.06 16.52 -28.14
CA ASN A 148 -13.35 17.20 -28.08
C ASN A 148 -13.63 17.67 -26.64
N GLN A 149 -13.49 18.98 -26.42
CA GLN A 149 -13.71 19.59 -25.11
C GLN A 149 -15.12 19.38 -24.57
N SER A 150 -16.14 19.59 -25.41
CA SER A 150 -17.54 19.43 -25.01
C SER A 150 -17.82 17.99 -24.55
N LEU A 151 -17.26 16.99 -25.26
CA LEU A 151 -17.36 15.61 -24.82
C LEU A 151 -16.65 15.39 -23.47
N GLY A 152 -15.43 15.90 -23.31
CA GLY A 152 -14.68 15.79 -22.05
C GLY A 152 -15.41 16.42 -20.85
N GLU A 153 -16.05 17.58 -21.06
CA GLU A 153 -16.85 18.27 -20.04
C GLU A 153 -18.05 17.45 -19.59
N ILE A 154 -18.74 16.80 -20.54
CA ILE A 154 -19.86 15.89 -20.25
C ILE A 154 -19.35 14.66 -19.50
N LEU A 155 -18.29 14.01 -19.99
CA LEU A 155 -17.73 12.81 -19.38
C LEU A 155 -17.31 13.07 -17.93
N LEU A 156 -16.50 14.09 -17.68
CA LEU A 156 -16.05 14.43 -16.32
C LEU A 156 -17.20 14.98 -15.45
N GLY A 157 -18.17 15.66 -16.04
CA GLY A 157 -19.39 16.09 -15.35
C GLY A 157 -20.28 14.92 -14.88
N ASN A 158 -20.32 13.82 -15.63
CA ASN A 158 -21.02 12.61 -15.20
C ASN A 158 -20.22 11.82 -14.15
N MET A 159 -18.89 11.92 -14.17
CA MET A 159 -18.04 11.31 -13.14
C MET A 159 -18.18 11.98 -11.78
N ILE A 160 -18.14 13.32 -11.72
CA ILE A 160 -18.23 14.10 -10.48
C ILE A 160 -19.63 14.70 -10.42
N THR A 161 -20.52 14.05 -9.67
CA THR A 161 -21.93 14.44 -9.58
C THR A 161 -22.14 15.63 -8.65
N SER A 162 -23.31 16.26 -8.75
CA SER A 162 -23.71 17.38 -7.88
C SER A 162 -24.32 16.94 -6.55
N SER A 163 -24.59 15.65 -6.38
CA SER A 163 -25.25 15.12 -5.19
C SER A 163 -24.73 13.73 -4.86
N PHE A 164 -24.85 13.38 -3.57
CA PHE A 164 -24.43 12.10 -3.03
C PHE A 164 -25.52 11.06 -3.33
N GLN A 165 -25.14 9.97 -3.99
CA GLN A 165 -26.05 8.87 -4.28
C GLN A 165 -26.15 7.95 -3.06
N ASN A 166 -27.29 7.99 -2.37
CA ASN A 166 -27.57 7.13 -1.23
C ASN A 166 -28.04 5.75 -1.68
N ALA A 167 -27.29 4.71 -1.32
CA ALA A 167 -27.72 3.33 -1.41
C ALA A 167 -28.27 2.82 -0.06
N THR A 168 -28.82 1.61 -0.05
CA THR A 168 -29.30 0.93 1.17
C THR A 168 -28.19 0.62 2.16
N ASN A 169 -26.95 0.45 1.68
CA ASN A 169 -25.76 0.22 2.50
C ASN A 169 -24.76 1.36 2.27
N VAL A 170 -24.25 1.96 3.34
CA VAL A 170 -23.31 3.09 3.28
C VAL A 170 -22.01 2.71 2.54
N ALA A 171 -21.52 1.48 2.68
CA ALA A 171 -20.36 1.01 1.92
C ALA A 171 -20.62 1.02 0.41
N ILE A 172 -21.85 0.71 -0.01
CA ILE A 172 -22.26 0.82 -1.43
C ILE A 172 -22.36 2.28 -1.83
N SER A 173 -22.92 3.16 -1.00
CA SER A 173 -22.95 4.60 -1.26
C SER A 173 -21.54 5.16 -1.47
N LEU A 174 -20.58 4.82 -0.60
CA LEU A 174 -19.18 5.20 -0.80
C LEU A 174 -18.61 4.59 -2.10
N ALA A 175 -18.96 3.36 -2.43
CA ALA A 175 -18.52 2.70 -3.66
C ALA A 175 -19.18 3.22 -4.95
N THR A 176 -20.31 3.93 -4.91
CA THR A 176 -20.97 4.51 -6.10
C THR A 176 -20.67 5.99 -6.31
N ASN A 177 -20.18 6.68 -5.28
CA ASN A 177 -19.79 8.09 -5.36
C ASN A 177 -18.28 8.25 -5.56
N VAL A 178 -17.85 9.47 -5.92
CA VAL A 178 -16.44 9.83 -5.96
C VAL A 178 -16.00 10.22 -4.55
N VAL A 179 -15.37 9.28 -3.86
CA VAL A 179 -14.88 9.46 -2.49
C VAL A 179 -13.39 9.23 -2.44
N GLY A 180 -12.72 9.95 -1.54
CA GLY A 180 -11.28 9.86 -1.37
C GLY A 180 -10.81 10.19 0.03
N SER A 181 -9.51 10.05 0.26
CA SER A 181 -8.86 10.34 1.53
C SER A 181 -7.45 10.86 1.28
N ASP A 182 -6.98 11.68 2.21
CA ASP A 182 -5.62 12.19 2.33
C ASP A 182 -4.68 11.31 3.15
N SER A 183 -5.23 10.39 3.95
CA SER A 183 -4.44 9.43 4.73
C SER A 183 -3.36 8.72 3.90
N PHE A 184 -2.26 8.36 4.54
CA PHE A 184 -1.18 7.62 3.90
C PHE A 184 -1.60 6.17 3.63
N PRO A 185 -1.51 5.67 2.37
CA PRO A 185 -1.74 4.26 2.08
C PRO A 185 -0.68 3.36 2.73
N GLN A 186 -1.06 2.14 3.08
CA GLN A 186 -0.14 1.11 3.60
C GLN A 186 0.43 0.25 2.48
N THR A 187 1.35 -0.65 2.83
CA THR A 187 1.92 -1.65 1.91
C THR A 187 0.95 -2.79 1.57
N THR A 188 -0.16 -2.93 2.30
CA THR A 188 -1.22 -3.92 2.06
C THR A 188 -2.60 -3.26 2.21
N ASN A 189 -3.64 -3.87 1.62
CA ASN A 189 -5.02 -3.37 1.70
C ASN A 189 -5.91 -4.19 2.65
N PHE A 190 -5.31 -4.96 3.57
CA PHE A 190 -6.09 -5.73 4.54
C PHE A 190 -6.86 -4.81 5.50
N LEU A 191 -6.21 -3.72 5.90
CA LEU A 191 -6.80 -2.61 6.64
C LEU A 191 -6.59 -1.34 5.80
N GLU A 192 -7.68 -0.73 5.37
CA GLU A 192 -7.63 0.52 4.62
C GLU A 192 -7.45 1.69 5.60
N SER A 193 -6.28 2.33 5.57
CA SER A 193 -5.90 3.44 6.47
C SER A 193 -6.93 4.54 6.54
N ALA A 194 -7.58 4.88 5.43
CA ALA A 194 -8.58 5.94 5.40
C ALA A 194 -9.78 5.69 6.34
N PHE A 195 -10.07 4.43 6.65
CA PHE A 195 -11.18 4.06 7.52
C PHE A 195 -10.79 3.81 8.98
N ILE A 196 -9.49 3.85 9.30
CA ILE A 196 -8.97 3.52 10.64
C ILE A 196 -8.13 4.63 11.27
N SER A 197 -7.56 5.55 10.49
CA SER A 197 -6.72 6.63 11.01
C SER A 197 -7.50 7.72 11.74
N GLY A 198 -8.80 7.84 11.47
CA GLY A 198 -9.64 8.94 11.94
C GLY A 198 -9.59 10.17 11.04
N ASP A 199 -8.85 10.11 9.93
CA ASP A 199 -8.81 11.16 8.92
C ASP A 199 -10.15 11.27 8.19
N PRO A 200 -10.54 12.48 7.73
CA PRO A 200 -11.82 12.66 7.06
C PRO A 200 -11.88 11.91 5.73
N ILE A 201 -13.04 11.32 5.43
CA ILE A 201 -13.35 10.89 4.08
C ILE A 201 -13.90 12.08 3.30
N TYR A 202 -13.36 12.33 2.12
CA TYR A 202 -13.83 13.39 1.24
C TYR A 202 -14.81 12.83 0.22
N ASN A 203 -16.03 13.35 0.22
CA ASN A 203 -17.02 13.12 -0.81
C ASN A 203 -16.93 14.25 -1.85
N ILE A 204 -16.45 13.94 -3.05
CA ILE A 204 -16.14 14.92 -4.08
C ILE A 204 -17.39 15.18 -4.93
N GLN A 205 -17.84 16.43 -4.97
CA GLN A 205 -19.04 16.84 -5.71
C GLN A 205 -18.81 18.13 -6.49
N THR A 206 -19.61 18.42 -7.52
CA THR A 206 -19.45 19.68 -8.28
C THR A 206 -19.66 20.92 -7.41
N GLN A 207 -20.52 20.81 -6.40
CA GLN A 207 -20.86 21.86 -5.44
C GLN A 207 -21.22 21.19 -4.11
N CYS A 208 -20.88 21.83 -2.99
CA CYS A 208 -21.25 21.36 -1.66
C CYS A 208 -22.30 22.30 -1.06
N SER A 209 -23.31 21.76 -0.39
CA SER A 209 -24.23 22.56 0.41
C SER A 209 -23.62 22.93 1.77
N SER A 210 -24.19 23.92 2.44
CA SER A 210 -23.79 24.27 3.81
C SER A 210 -23.96 23.08 4.75
N ASN A 211 -22.96 22.78 5.59
CA ASN A 211 -22.92 21.63 6.51
C ASN A 211 -23.04 20.26 5.81
N SER A 212 -22.32 20.06 4.70
CA SER A 212 -22.28 18.79 3.96
C SER A 212 -21.35 17.74 4.60
N THR A 213 -21.47 17.56 5.92
CA THR A 213 -20.70 16.55 6.63
C THR A 213 -21.67 15.56 7.27
N PHE A 214 -21.40 14.27 7.06
CA PHE A 214 -22.27 13.19 7.53
C PHE A 214 -21.46 12.04 8.12
N PRO A 215 -21.91 11.48 9.26
CA PRO A 215 -21.30 10.29 9.81
C PRO A 215 -21.64 9.07 8.96
N PHE A 216 -20.74 8.10 8.91
CA PHE A 216 -20.98 6.79 8.33
C PHE A 216 -20.62 5.68 9.31
N THR A 217 -21.32 4.57 9.18
CA THR A 217 -20.99 3.32 9.86
C THR A 217 -21.28 2.14 8.95
N PHE A 218 -20.35 1.19 8.87
CA PHE A 218 -20.58 -0.07 8.18
C PHE A 218 -19.79 -1.21 8.83
N GLN A 219 -20.27 -2.43 8.64
CA GLN A 219 -19.66 -3.63 9.18
C GLN A 219 -18.66 -4.20 8.19
N THR A 220 -17.49 -4.59 8.69
CA THR A 220 -16.49 -5.34 7.91
C THR A 220 -16.66 -6.84 8.12
N SER A 221 -16.03 -7.65 7.25
CA SER A 221 -15.97 -9.11 7.41
C SER A 221 -15.32 -9.56 8.73
N SER A 222 -14.55 -8.69 9.37
CA SER A 222 -13.87 -8.92 10.65
C SER A 222 -14.76 -8.63 11.88
N SER A 223 -16.06 -8.37 11.70
CA SER A 223 -17.02 -8.02 12.77
C SER A 223 -16.65 -6.76 13.58
N ILE A 224 -15.74 -5.94 13.06
CA ILE A 224 -15.39 -4.65 13.65
C ILE A 224 -16.18 -3.57 12.89
N PRO A 225 -17.00 -2.77 13.59
CA PRO A 225 -17.69 -1.64 12.98
C PRO A 225 -16.67 -0.58 12.60
N VAL A 226 -16.70 -0.17 11.34
CA VAL A 226 -15.97 1.01 10.86
C VAL A 226 -16.88 2.20 11.02
N GLN A 227 -16.38 3.24 11.66
CA GLN A 227 -17.11 4.48 11.92
C GLN A 227 -16.21 5.65 11.54
N GLY A 228 -16.81 6.69 10.96
CA GLY A 228 -16.08 7.87 10.57
C GLY A 228 -17.01 8.96 10.07
N GLU A 229 -16.40 10.02 9.57
CA GLU A 229 -17.10 11.20 9.08
C GLU A 229 -16.70 11.47 7.63
N ALA A 230 -17.69 11.67 6.78
CA ALA A 230 -17.48 12.03 5.38
C ALA A 230 -17.91 13.49 5.18
N SER A 231 -16.99 14.30 4.65
CA SER A 231 -17.21 15.72 4.37
C SER A 231 -17.23 15.96 2.87
N CYS A 232 -18.14 16.81 2.41
CA CYS A 232 -18.15 17.21 1.00
C CYS A 232 -16.99 18.14 0.70
N VAL A 233 -16.31 17.86 -0.41
CA VAL A 233 -15.34 18.77 -1.02
C VAL A 233 -15.75 19.08 -2.46
N GLN A 234 -15.61 20.34 -2.86
CA GLN A 234 -15.88 20.71 -4.23
C GLN A 234 -14.82 20.11 -5.16
N GLY A 235 -15.24 19.34 -6.15
CA GLY A 235 -14.43 18.87 -7.26
C GLY A 235 -14.34 19.94 -8.35
N LEU A 236 -13.22 20.66 -8.41
CA LEU A 236 -12.98 21.69 -9.42
C LEU A 236 -12.47 21.04 -10.71
N ARG A 237 -13.25 21.15 -11.78
CA ARG A 237 -12.96 20.53 -13.09
C ARG A 237 -12.38 21.58 -14.03
N LEU A 238 -11.13 21.42 -14.45
CA LEU A 238 -10.43 22.39 -15.29
C LEU A 238 -9.94 21.77 -16.61
N TRP A 239 -10.30 22.41 -17.72
CA TRP A 239 -9.85 22.00 -19.05
C TRP A 239 -8.42 22.48 -19.31
N ARG A 240 -7.62 21.66 -20.01
CA ARG A 240 -6.33 22.04 -20.58
C ARG A 240 -6.26 21.65 -22.05
N ASP A 241 -5.52 22.43 -22.83
CA ASP A 241 -5.47 22.28 -24.29
C ASP A 241 -4.75 21.01 -24.78
N SER A 242 -3.96 20.36 -23.92
CA SER A 242 -3.23 19.15 -24.30
C SER A 242 -2.82 18.29 -23.12
N SER A 243 -2.49 17.03 -23.40
CA SER A 243 -1.89 16.09 -22.45
C SER A 243 -0.55 16.61 -21.91
N SER A 244 0.22 17.33 -22.74
CA SER A 244 1.48 17.95 -22.31
C SER A 244 1.26 19.05 -21.28
N ALA A 245 0.20 19.85 -21.45
CA ALA A 245 -0.14 20.91 -20.49
C ALA A 245 -0.57 20.31 -19.14
N ILE A 246 -1.39 19.25 -19.17
CA ILE A 246 -1.74 18.49 -17.96
C ILE A 246 -0.50 17.94 -17.26
N ASN A 247 0.37 17.28 -18.01
CA ASN A 247 1.56 16.65 -17.43
C ASN A 247 2.51 17.69 -16.82
N ASP A 248 2.70 18.83 -17.49
CA ASP A 248 3.51 19.94 -16.97
C ASP A 248 2.92 20.50 -15.67
N GLU A 249 1.60 20.72 -15.60
CA GLU A 249 0.94 21.27 -14.41
C GLU A 249 0.96 20.31 -13.23
N ILE A 250 0.66 19.02 -13.45
CA ILE A 250 0.78 17.98 -12.41
C ILE A 250 2.22 17.89 -11.91
N TYR A 251 3.19 17.89 -12.82
CA TYR A 251 4.61 17.82 -12.46
C TYR A 251 5.03 19.02 -11.61
N LYS A 252 4.65 20.23 -12.01
CA LYS A 252 4.90 21.46 -11.23
C LYS A 252 4.22 21.46 -9.87
N GLY A 253 3.10 20.74 -9.73
CA GLY A 253 2.43 20.52 -8.45
C GLY A 253 3.25 19.72 -7.43
N TYR A 254 4.18 18.88 -7.90
CA TYR A 254 5.09 18.14 -7.03
C TYR A 254 6.21 19.05 -6.51
N ARG A 255 6.58 18.91 -5.24
CA ARG A 255 7.61 19.75 -4.58
C ARG A 255 8.95 19.83 -5.31
N LYS A 256 9.33 18.83 -6.12
CA LYS A 256 10.58 18.86 -6.91
C LYS A 256 10.38 19.30 -8.36
N GLY A 257 9.14 19.56 -8.78
CA GLY A 257 8.80 19.96 -10.14
C GLY A 257 8.68 21.47 -10.35
N ASN A 258 8.80 22.27 -9.30
CA ASN A 258 8.82 23.73 -9.38
C ASN A 258 10.06 24.32 -8.70
N SER A 259 10.41 25.55 -9.10
CA SER A 259 11.59 26.28 -8.61
C SER A 259 11.48 26.72 -7.14
N GLU A 260 10.27 26.75 -6.58
CA GLU A 260 10.01 27.22 -5.22
C GLU A 260 10.01 26.10 -4.16
N GLY A 261 10.05 24.84 -4.58
CA GLY A 261 9.97 23.70 -3.66
C GLY A 261 8.59 23.48 -3.02
N LYS A 262 7.54 24.14 -3.51
CA LYS A 262 6.19 24.13 -2.91
C LYS A 262 5.35 22.96 -3.40
N ILE A 263 4.43 22.49 -2.57
CA ILE A 263 3.44 21.48 -2.95
C ILE A 263 2.18 22.19 -3.46
N ASN A 264 1.67 21.77 -4.62
CA ASN A 264 0.46 22.30 -5.25
C ASN A 264 -0.26 21.17 -6.01
N GLU A 265 -0.77 20.20 -5.27
CA GLU A 265 -1.24 18.92 -5.82
C GLU A 265 -2.64 19.00 -6.43
N ILE A 266 -2.77 18.25 -7.52
CA ILE A 266 -4.01 17.96 -8.25
C ILE A 266 -4.39 16.53 -7.92
N VAL A 267 -5.69 16.25 -7.75
CA VAL A 267 -6.19 14.92 -7.39
C VAL A 267 -5.90 13.92 -8.49
N ALA A 268 -6.31 14.26 -9.71
CA ALA A 268 -6.18 13.42 -10.89
C ALA A 268 -6.32 14.24 -12.16
N ALA A 269 -5.92 13.64 -13.30
CA ALA A 269 -6.27 14.17 -14.60
C ALA A 269 -6.67 13.11 -15.61
N TYR A 270 -7.53 13.50 -16.54
CA TYR A 270 -8.10 12.63 -17.57
C TYR A 270 -7.85 13.20 -18.96
N ASP A 271 -7.18 12.44 -19.83
CA ASP A 271 -7.12 12.74 -21.25
C ASP A 271 -8.00 11.76 -22.00
N PHE A 272 -9.11 12.26 -22.52
CA PHE A 272 -10.08 11.49 -23.28
C PHE A 272 -9.63 11.23 -24.72
N LEU A 273 -8.43 11.65 -25.13
CA LEU A 273 -7.80 11.33 -26.40
C LEU A 273 -8.78 11.53 -27.57
N ASN A 274 -8.94 10.52 -28.43
CA ASN A 274 -9.88 10.48 -29.54
C ASN A 274 -11.23 9.81 -29.19
N SER A 275 -11.62 9.81 -27.91
CA SER A 275 -12.90 9.26 -27.46
C SER A 275 -14.07 9.87 -28.22
N ASN A 276 -15.05 9.03 -28.51
CA ASN A 276 -16.28 9.39 -29.21
C ASN A 276 -17.38 8.37 -28.84
N LYS A 277 -18.55 8.47 -29.47
CA LYS A 277 -19.70 7.59 -29.20
C LYS A 277 -19.39 6.09 -29.38
N ASN A 278 -18.44 5.73 -30.25
CA ASN A 278 -18.13 4.34 -30.61
C ASN A 278 -16.85 3.80 -29.96
N SER A 279 -15.99 4.68 -29.43
CA SER A 279 -14.69 4.31 -28.89
C SER A 279 -14.38 5.14 -27.65
N PHE A 280 -14.03 4.49 -26.55
CA PHE A 280 -13.63 5.14 -25.31
C PHE A 280 -12.14 4.88 -25.05
N ASN A 281 -11.32 5.92 -25.21
CA ASN A 281 -9.88 5.90 -24.99
C ASN A 281 -9.54 6.96 -23.94
N VAL A 282 -8.91 6.54 -22.85
CA VAL A 282 -8.58 7.45 -21.75
C VAL A 282 -7.19 7.18 -21.19
N THR A 283 -6.44 8.25 -20.93
CA THR A 283 -5.23 8.22 -20.10
C THR A 283 -5.54 8.92 -18.78
N ILE A 284 -5.12 8.30 -17.68
CA ILE A 284 -5.33 8.81 -16.33
C ILE A 284 -3.98 9.11 -15.69
N TRP A 285 -3.79 10.34 -15.22
CA TRP A 285 -2.65 10.72 -14.39
C TRP A 285 -3.09 10.89 -12.95
N TYR A 286 -2.22 10.49 -12.04
CA TYR A 286 -2.43 10.59 -10.60
C TYR A 286 -1.10 10.81 -9.91
N ASN A 287 -1.16 11.43 -8.74
CA ASN A 287 0.02 11.61 -7.91
C ASN A 287 0.33 10.33 -7.13
N SER A 288 1.60 9.93 -7.17
CA SER A 288 2.12 8.79 -6.39
C SER A 288 2.98 9.28 -5.22
N THR A 289 2.67 10.47 -4.68
CA THR A 289 3.44 11.15 -3.63
C THR A 289 3.74 10.24 -2.43
N TYR A 290 2.76 9.44 -2.02
CA TYR A 290 2.87 8.54 -0.87
C TYR A 290 3.51 7.17 -1.16
N LYS A 291 3.81 6.87 -2.43
CA LYS A 291 4.40 5.57 -2.84
C LYS A 291 5.72 5.28 -2.13
N ASN A 292 6.49 6.32 -1.80
CA ASN A 292 7.79 6.27 -1.11
C ASN A 292 8.74 5.19 -1.65
N ASP A 293 8.88 5.15 -2.98
CA ASP A 293 9.68 4.15 -3.68
C ASP A 293 11.19 4.43 -3.54
N THR A 294 11.83 3.72 -2.61
CA THR A 294 13.28 3.79 -2.37
C THR A 294 14.05 2.63 -3.04
N GLY A 295 13.34 1.70 -3.71
CA GLY A 295 13.91 0.53 -4.36
C GLY A 295 14.39 -0.61 -3.43
N GLN A 296 14.32 -0.45 -2.10
CA GLN A 296 14.83 -1.44 -1.13
C GLN A 296 13.76 -2.01 -0.18
N THR A 297 12.64 -1.31 -0.02
CA THR A 297 11.57 -1.67 0.93
C THR A 297 10.27 -1.97 0.21
N ALA A 298 9.32 -2.59 0.93
CA ALA A 298 7.94 -2.67 0.47
C ALA A 298 7.41 -1.26 0.17
N ILE A 299 6.74 -1.13 -0.97
CA ILE A 299 6.23 0.14 -1.50
C ILE A 299 4.78 0.31 -1.03
N ALA A 300 4.40 1.53 -0.65
CA ALA A 300 3.01 1.82 -0.31
C ALA A 300 2.09 1.63 -1.52
N LEU A 301 0.88 1.16 -1.28
CA LEU A 301 -0.16 1.10 -2.31
C LEU A 301 -0.52 2.51 -2.77
N VAL A 302 -1.14 2.60 -3.95
CA VAL A 302 -1.62 3.86 -4.53
C VAL A 302 -3.13 3.81 -4.73
N ARG A 303 -3.81 4.90 -4.35
CA ARG A 303 -5.25 5.05 -4.56
C ARG A 303 -5.51 5.73 -5.91
N VAL A 304 -5.67 4.91 -6.93
CA VAL A 304 -5.80 5.37 -8.32
C VAL A 304 -7.22 5.88 -8.59
N PRO A 305 -7.39 6.96 -9.37
CA PRO A 305 -8.69 7.44 -9.78
C PRO A 305 -9.45 6.38 -10.59
N ARG A 306 -10.67 6.04 -10.17
CA ARG A 306 -11.51 5.02 -10.80
C ARG A 306 -12.81 5.56 -11.41
N SER A 307 -12.99 6.87 -11.44
CA SER A 307 -14.29 7.48 -11.76
C SER A 307 -14.72 7.25 -13.21
N VAL A 308 -13.85 6.69 -14.07
CA VAL A 308 -14.22 6.27 -15.43
C VAL A 308 -15.40 5.28 -15.46
N ASN A 309 -15.54 4.42 -14.44
CA ASN A 309 -16.67 3.48 -14.34
C ASN A 309 -17.98 4.16 -13.91
N LEU A 310 -17.92 5.44 -13.51
CA LEU A 310 -19.09 6.26 -13.15
C LEU A 310 -19.62 7.07 -14.34
N VAL A 311 -18.97 6.98 -15.51
CA VAL A 311 -19.49 7.57 -16.74
C VAL A 311 -20.68 6.75 -17.21
N ASN A 312 -21.89 7.19 -16.86
CA ASN A 312 -23.09 6.79 -17.57
C ASN A 312 -23.30 7.79 -18.72
N ALA A 313 -23.46 7.26 -19.94
CA ALA A 313 -23.76 8.01 -21.15
C ALA A 313 -25.26 7.94 -21.48
#